data_AF-A0AAW4Q0D0-F1
#
_entry.id   AF-A0AAW4Q0D0-F1
#
_cell.length_a   1.000
_cell.length_b   1.000
_cell.length_c   1.000
_cell.angle_alpha   90.00
_cell.angle_beta   90.00
_cell.angle_gamma   90.00
#
_symmetry.space_group_name_H-M   'P 1'
#
loop_
_entity.id
_entity.type
_entity.pdbx_description
1 polymer ?
#
loop_
_entity_poly.entity_id
_entity_poly.type
_entity_poly.pdbx_seq_one_letter_code
_entity_poly.pdbx_strand_id
1 'polypeptide(L)'
;MNAPLQHPPVVIRTFRIGDEPFLHAVFRSAVHGIAARRYTPEQCEAWAPTDYDVAQWHERIRRIQPFVAEPDAQPVAYAELQANG
;
A
#
# COMPACT_ATOMS: atom_id res chain seq x y z
N MET A 1 15.88 -20.18 24.11
CA MET A 1 16.30 -20.32 22.69
C MET A 1 15.12 -19.86 21.85
N ASN A 2 15.19 -18.69 21.24
CA ASN A 2 14.13 -18.22 20.33
C ASN A 2 14.45 -18.77 18.94
N ALA A 3 13.59 -19.65 18.42
CA ALA A 3 13.66 -20.05 17.02
C ALA A 3 13.48 -18.80 16.14
N PRO A 4 14.22 -18.66 15.02
CA PRO A 4 14.01 -17.55 14.11
C PRO A 4 12.56 -17.58 13.62
N LEU A 5 11.91 -16.41 13.60
CA LEU A 5 10.58 -16.27 13.02
C LEU A 5 10.66 -16.68 11.55
N GLN A 6 10.00 -17.77 11.20
CA GLN A 6 9.81 -18.15 9.80
C GLN A 6 8.75 -17.21 9.22
N HIS A 7 9.15 -16.37 8.27
CA HIS A 7 8.22 -15.55 7.52
C HIS A 7 7.66 -16.39 6.36
N PRO A 8 6.34 -16.34 6.10
CA PRO A 8 5.80 -16.97 4.89
C PRO A 8 6.50 -16.36 3.67
N PRO A 9 6.70 -17.16 2.59
CA PRO A 9 7.31 -16.65 1.37
C PRO A 9 6.45 -15.50 0.83
N VAL A 10 7.09 -14.37 0.55
CA VAL A 10 6.43 -13.21 -0.04
C VAL A 10 6.56 -13.31 -1.55
N VAL A 11 5.43 -13.31 -2.26
CA VAL A 11 5.41 -13.21 -3.72
C VAL A 11 5.30 -11.75 -4.12
N ILE A 12 6.19 -11.30 -5.01
CA ILE A 12 6.08 -9.99 -5.66
C ILE A 12 5.48 -10.21 -7.05
N ARG A 13 4.42 -9.46 -7.36
CA ARG A 13 3.72 -9.56 -8.65
C ARG A 13 3.32 -8.20 -9.19
N THR A 14 2.93 -8.17 -10.46
CA THR A 14 2.26 -7.00 -11.04
C THR A 14 0.88 -6.78 -10.42
N PHE A 15 0.45 -5.53 -10.39
CA PHE A 15 -0.92 -5.14 -10.07
C PHE A 15 -1.97 -5.90 -10.90
N ARG A 16 -3.13 -6.15 -10.28
CA ARG A 16 -4.32 -6.76 -10.90
C ARG A 16 -5.53 -5.86 -10.64
N ILE A 17 -6.42 -5.78 -11.63
CA ILE A 17 -7.74 -5.15 -11.43
C ILE A 17 -8.48 -5.89 -10.32
N GLY A 18 -8.99 -5.16 -9.35
CA GLY A 18 -9.55 -5.66 -8.09
C GLY A 18 -8.65 -5.41 -6.87
N ASP A 19 -7.35 -5.12 -7.06
CA ASP A 19 -6.44 -4.82 -5.94
C ASP A 19 -6.69 -3.42 -5.35
N GLU A 20 -7.34 -2.51 -6.07
CA GLU A 20 -7.48 -1.09 -5.74
C GLU A 20 -7.93 -0.83 -4.29
N PRO A 21 -9.03 -1.43 -3.78
CA PRO A 21 -9.45 -1.21 -2.40
C PRO A 21 -8.43 -1.73 -1.37
N PHE A 22 -7.73 -2.84 -1.66
CA PHE A 22 -6.70 -3.39 -0.77
C PHE A 22 -5.47 -2.50 -0.71
N LEU A 23 -5.02 -1.99 -1.87
CA LEU A 23 -3.88 -1.08 -1.92
C LEU A 23 -4.19 0.27 -1.27
N HIS A 24 -5.45 0.75 -1.33
CA HIS A 24 -5.87 1.93 -0.58
C HIS A 24 -5.76 1.70 0.94
N ALA A 25 -6.24 0.55 1.42
CA ALA A 25 -6.16 0.20 2.83
C ALA A 25 -4.71 0.13 3.33
N VAL A 26 -3.81 -0.47 2.53
CA VAL A 26 -2.37 -0.50 2.79
C VAL A 26 -1.78 0.91 2.84
N PHE A 27 -2.09 1.76 1.86
CA PHE A 27 -1.64 3.15 1.82
C PHE A 27 -2.07 3.94 3.06
N ARG A 28 -3.36 3.89 3.39
CA ARG A 28 -3.94 4.58 4.54
C ARG A 28 -3.33 4.08 5.85
N SER A 29 -3.15 2.77 5.99
CA SER A 29 -2.51 2.14 7.15
C SER A 29 -1.06 2.61 7.32
N ALA A 30 -0.28 2.68 6.24
CA ALA A 30 1.09 3.16 6.28
C ALA A 30 1.18 4.62 6.72
N VAL A 31 0.28 5.49 6.21
CA VAL A 31 0.23 6.90 6.57
C VAL A 31 -0.17 7.09 8.05
N HIS A 32 -1.30 6.52 8.46
CA HIS A 32 -1.84 6.73 9.82
C HIS A 32 -1.17 5.89 10.90
N GLY A 33 -0.41 4.84 10.54
CA GLY A 33 0.30 3.99 11.50
C GLY A 33 1.80 4.29 11.61
N ILE A 34 2.49 4.41 10.47
CA ILE A 34 3.96 4.58 10.43
C ILE A 34 4.31 6.06 10.31
N ALA A 35 3.72 6.78 9.35
CA ALA A 35 4.05 8.17 9.09
C ALA A 35 3.56 9.10 10.21
N ALA A 36 2.44 8.78 10.86
CA ALA A 36 1.90 9.50 12.03
C ALA A 36 2.90 9.63 13.21
N ARG A 37 3.99 8.86 13.23
CA ARG A 37 5.07 9.03 14.22
C ARG A 37 5.96 10.25 13.95
N ARG A 38 5.87 10.85 12.76
CA ARG A 38 6.75 11.92 12.26
C ARG A 38 5.99 13.14 11.72
N TYR A 39 4.71 12.97 11.42
CA TYR A 39 3.87 13.99 10.81
C TYR A 39 2.64 14.25 11.67
N THR A 40 2.10 15.46 11.59
CA THR A 40 0.92 15.83 12.36
C THR A 40 -0.32 15.13 11.81
N PRO A 41 -1.40 15.02 12.60
CA PRO A 41 -2.67 14.47 12.13
C PRO A 41 -3.19 15.15 10.86
N GLU A 42 -3.05 16.48 10.75
CA GLU A 42 -3.48 17.25 9.58
C GLU A 42 -2.67 16.90 8.33
N GLN A 43 -1.36 16.65 8.48
CA GLN A 43 -0.51 16.21 7.37
C GLN A 43 -0.87 14.79 6.93
N CYS A 44 -1.10 13.87 7.87
CA CYS A 44 -1.55 12.52 7.56
C CYS A 44 -2.91 12.51 6.86
N GLU A 45 -3.86 13.33 7.32
CA GLU A 45 -5.19 13.45 6.72
C GLU A 45 -5.13 14.07 5.32
N ALA A 46 -4.25 15.06 5.10
CA ALA A 46 -4.04 15.63 3.77
C ALA A 46 -3.48 14.60 2.77
N TRP A 47 -2.71 13.61 3.22
CA TRP A 47 -2.16 12.56 2.35
C TRP A 47 -3.09 11.37 2.16
N ALA A 48 -3.76 10.93 3.23
CA ALA A 48 -4.67 9.78 3.23
C ALA A 48 -5.95 10.15 3.98
N PRO A 49 -6.85 10.93 3.36
CA PRO A 49 -8.05 11.40 4.01
C PRO A 49 -9.00 10.25 4.35
N THR A 50 -9.85 10.49 5.34
CA THR A 50 -10.90 9.57 5.77
C THR A 50 -11.95 9.41 4.68
N ASP A 51 -12.34 10.53 4.07
CA ASP A 51 -13.18 10.55 2.87
C ASP A 51 -12.28 10.75 1.65
N TYR A 52 -12.35 9.79 0.71
CA TYR A 52 -11.58 9.83 -0.53
C TYR A 52 -12.46 9.42 -1.71
N ASP A 53 -12.14 9.93 -2.89
CA ASP A 53 -12.81 9.53 -4.12
C ASP A 53 -12.29 8.17 -4.60
N VAL A 54 -13.13 7.15 -4.48
CA VAL A 54 -12.82 5.77 -4.88
C VAL A 54 -12.50 5.66 -6.37
N ALA A 55 -13.22 6.40 -7.22
CA ALA A 55 -12.98 6.37 -8.66
C ALA A 55 -11.63 7.01 -9.00
N GLN A 56 -11.33 8.16 -8.39
CA GLN A 56 -10.03 8.80 -8.54
C GLN A 56 -8.88 7.89 -8.06
N TRP A 57 -9.06 7.19 -6.94
CA TRP A 57 -8.09 6.21 -6.45
C TRP A 57 -7.89 5.07 -7.46
N HIS A 58 -8.98 4.50 -7.98
CA HIS A 58 -8.93 3.43 -8.98
C HIS A 58 -8.17 3.87 -10.22
N GLU A 59 -8.45 5.07 -10.74
CA GLU A 59 -7.73 5.62 -11.89
C GLU A 59 -6.24 5.81 -11.60
N ARG A 60 -5.91 6.37 -10.42
CA ARG A 60 -4.52 6.59 -10.01
C ARG A 60 -3.74 5.28 -9.96
N ILE A 61 -4.25 4.29 -9.23
CA ILE A 61 -3.51 3.04 -8.97
C ILE A 61 -3.37 2.21 -10.26
N ARG A 62 -4.40 2.22 -11.12
CA ARG A 62 -4.36 1.61 -12.46
C ARG A 62 -3.38 2.31 -13.39
N ARG A 63 -3.15 3.62 -13.22
CA ARG A 63 -2.19 4.35 -14.05
C ARG A 63 -0.75 4.02 -13.66
N ILE A 64 -0.45 3.93 -12.36
CA ILE A 64 0.93 3.70 -11.89
C ILE A 64 1.35 2.23 -11.89
N GLN A 65 0.41 1.28 -12.02
CA GLN A 65 0.67 -0.16 -12.18
C GLN A 65 1.76 -0.69 -11.21
N PRO A 66 1.55 -0.58 -9.88
CA PRO A 66 2.60 -0.88 -8.93
C PRO A 66 2.92 -2.38 -8.87
N PHE A 67 4.08 -2.72 -8.33
CA PHE A 67 4.35 -4.07 -7.83
C PHE A 67 3.65 -4.27 -6.49
N VAL A 68 3.06 -5.44 -6.29
CA VAL A 68 2.31 -5.82 -5.09
C VAL A 68 3.01 -6.99 -4.41
N ALA A 69 3.18 -6.89 -3.09
CA ALA A 69 3.63 -7.98 -2.25
C ALA A 69 2.42 -8.73 -1.67
N GLU A 70 2.34 -10.03 -1.93
CA GLU A 70 1.28 -10.92 -1.45
C GLU A 70 1.83 -12.16 -0.72
N PRO A 71 1.99 -12.13 0.61
CA PRO A 71 2.01 -13.36 1.39
C PRO A 71 0.59 -13.96 1.40
N ASP A 72 0.48 -15.28 1.23
CA ASP A 72 -0.79 -16.02 1.31
C ASP A 72 -1.93 -15.47 0.45
N ALA A 73 -1.59 -14.98 -0.76
CA ALA A 73 -2.52 -14.40 -1.74
C ALA A 73 -3.28 -13.13 -1.27
N GLN A 74 -2.81 -12.47 -0.22
CA GLN A 74 -3.37 -11.21 0.28
C GLN A 74 -2.39 -10.04 0.04
N PRO A 75 -2.79 -8.96 -0.66
CA PRO A 75 -1.96 -7.77 -0.77
C PRO A 75 -1.67 -7.14 0.59
N VAL A 76 -0.38 -6.98 0.94
CA VAL A 76 0.06 -6.34 2.19
C VAL A 76 0.96 -5.13 2.00
N ALA A 77 1.58 -5.00 0.82
CA ALA A 77 2.41 -3.86 0.46
C ALA A 77 2.40 -3.66 -1.06
N TYR A 78 2.74 -2.45 -1.50
CA TYR A 78 3.01 -2.18 -2.90
C TYR A 78 4.10 -1.13 -3.05
N ALA A 79 4.75 -1.11 -4.21
CA ALA A 79 5.73 -0.10 -4.58
C ALA A 79 5.57 0.26 -6.06
N GLU A 80 5.63 1.56 -6.35
CA GLU A 80 5.74 2.07 -7.71
C GLU A 80 7.24 2.28 -8.02
N LEU A 81 7.66 1.90 -9.22
CA LEU A 81 9.00 2.19 -9.72
C LEU A 81 8.89 3.03 -10.99
N GLN A 82 9.47 4.23 -10.96
CA GLN A 82 9.51 5.11 -12.12
C GLN A 82 10.73 4.78 -12.97
N ALA A 83 10.59 4.88 -14.30
CA ALA A 83 11.65 4.50 -15.23
C ALA A 83 12.90 5.40 -15.15
N ASN A 84 12.75 6.60 -14.57
CA ASN A 84 13.80 7.63 -14.53
C ASN A 84 14.57 7.72 -13.20
N GLY A 85 14.16 7.01 -12.16
CA GLY A 85 14.83 7.03 -10.85
C GLY A 85 14.53 8.29 -10.03
#